data_AF-A0A7X7Y097-F1
#
_entry.id   AF-A0A7X7Y097-F1
#
_cell.length_a   1.000
_cell.length_b   1.000
_cell.length_c   1.000
_cell.angle_alpha   90.00
_cell.angle_beta   90.00
_cell.angle_gamma   90.00
#
_symmetry.space_group_name_H-M   'P 1'
#
loop_
_entity.id
_entity.type
_entity.pdbx_description
1 polymer ?
#
loop_
_entity_poly.entity_id
_entity_poly.type
_entity_poly.pdbx_seq_one_letter_code
_entity_poly.pdbx_strand_id
1 'polypeptide(L)'
;MLSQGGDNVKNDVIVLQKLLITHGYLKMLDDSEFGIFGPLTKQAVENYQRDNRLEVDGIVGKNTWMALNRWDTSDVLWDDKKGEPNRTTWTYRYTLQNKYYFNGKSSVKLISPVTDTEINVIDGIDIVAVANNCHHVALFIDGEWVKTEYNNTGNVESINLEYHFHPLDIGKHSVQVKGRSVPNGDSSTLVESKIFKVEVPAHFRGSPNEFALEKRVVYDVSGKNKKIADASSIKQNCYTYALGLYTFHDGT
;
A
#
# COMPACT_ATOMS: atom_id res chain seq x y z
N MET A 1 5.07 -28.55 -12.21
CA MET A 1 5.91 -27.37 -12.54
C MET A 1 5.38 -26.73 -13.80
N LEU A 2 5.57 -25.42 -13.99
CA LEU A 2 5.09 -24.74 -15.20
C LEU A 2 6.23 -24.53 -16.20
N SER A 3 5.96 -24.73 -17.49
CA SER A 3 6.94 -24.51 -18.56
C SER A 3 6.26 -24.24 -19.90
N GLN A 4 6.95 -23.58 -20.82
CA GLN A 4 6.47 -23.40 -22.19
C GLN A 4 6.23 -24.76 -22.87
N GLY A 5 5.05 -24.95 -23.47
CA GLY A 5 4.66 -26.21 -24.13
C GLY A 5 4.38 -27.38 -23.19
N GLY A 6 4.43 -27.18 -21.87
CA GLY A 6 4.08 -28.19 -20.87
C GLY A 6 2.58 -28.33 -20.66
N ASP A 7 2.18 -29.41 -20.00
CA ASP A 7 0.80 -29.64 -19.52
C ASP A 7 0.53 -28.77 -18.28
N ASN A 8 0.27 -27.50 -18.52
CA ASN A 8 0.09 -26.50 -17.48
C ASN A 8 -1.39 -26.39 -17.09
N VAL A 9 -1.66 -26.38 -15.79
CA VAL A 9 -2.96 -25.99 -15.26
C VAL A 9 -3.17 -24.50 -15.53
N LYS A 10 -4.21 -24.17 -16.32
CA LYS A 10 -4.50 -22.79 -16.76
C LYS A 10 -4.45 -21.77 -15.63
N ASN A 11 -5.13 -22.05 -14.50
CA ASN A 11 -5.18 -21.12 -13.37
C ASN A 11 -3.80 -20.87 -12.73
N ASP A 12 -2.92 -21.88 -12.71
CA ASP A 12 -1.56 -21.71 -12.19
C ASP A 12 -0.75 -20.75 -13.07
N VAL A 13 -0.95 -20.82 -14.39
CA VAL A 13 -0.34 -19.88 -15.35
C VAL A 13 -0.87 -18.46 -15.17
N ILE A 14 -2.19 -18.30 -14.97
CA ILE A 14 -2.79 -16.98 -14.69
C ILE A 14 -2.15 -16.36 -13.43
N VAL A 15 -2.03 -17.14 -12.35
CA VAL A 15 -1.43 -16.67 -11.10
C VAL A 15 0.04 -16.30 -11.29
N LEU A 16 0.82 -17.13 -12.00
CA LEU A 16 2.21 -16.83 -12.34
C LEU A 16 2.34 -15.51 -13.11
N GLN A 17 1.58 -15.35 -14.19
CA GLN A 17 1.64 -14.18 -15.06
C GLN A 17 1.30 -12.91 -14.29
N LYS A 18 0.25 -12.95 -13.47
CA LYS A 18 -0.11 -11.87 -12.55
C LYS A 18 1.06 -11.53 -11.63
N LEU A 19 1.63 -12.50 -10.92
CA LEU A 19 2.77 -12.23 -10.04
C LEU A 19 3.97 -11.61 -10.78
N LEU A 20 4.30 -12.08 -11.99
CA LEU A 20 5.36 -11.52 -12.83
C LEU A 20 5.08 -10.07 -13.25
N ILE A 21 3.82 -9.73 -13.58
CA ILE A 21 3.41 -8.35 -13.89
C ILE A 21 3.64 -7.45 -12.68
N THR A 22 3.22 -7.87 -11.48
CA THR A 22 3.41 -7.09 -10.26
C THR A 22 4.89 -6.87 -9.94
N HIS A 23 5.73 -7.87 -10.24
CA HIS A 23 7.18 -7.78 -10.09
C HIS A 23 7.85 -6.98 -11.22
N GLY A 24 7.12 -6.61 -12.26
CA GLY A 24 7.59 -5.78 -13.38
C GLY A 24 8.30 -6.56 -14.49
N TYR A 25 8.17 -7.89 -14.53
CA TYR A 25 8.86 -8.76 -15.49
C TYR A 25 8.01 -9.13 -16.70
N LEU A 26 6.69 -8.93 -16.61
CA LEU A 26 5.75 -9.22 -17.68
C LEU A 26 4.84 -8.02 -17.90
N LYS A 27 4.50 -7.75 -19.15
CA LYS A 27 3.50 -6.76 -19.55
C LYS A 27 2.53 -7.45 -20.50
N MET A 28 1.25 -7.47 -20.15
CA MET A 28 0.19 -8.01 -20.97
C MET A 28 -0.75 -6.87 -21.34
N LEU A 29 -1.20 -6.85 -22.60
CA LEU A 29 -2.02 -5.75 -23.13
C LEU A 29 -3.52 -5.99 -22.94
N ASP A 30 -3.94 -7.24 -22.78
CA ASP A 30 -5.33 -7.65 -22.58
C ASP A 30 -5.42 -8.90 -21.69
N ASP A 31 -6.52 -9.00 -20.95
CA ASP A 31 -6.84 -10.13 -20.07
C ASP A 31 -7.00 -11.45 -20.84
N SER A 32 -7.29 -11.39 -22.15
CA SER A 32 -7.48 -12.56 -23.01
C SER A 32 -6.22 -13.41 -23.21
N GLU A 33 -5.03 -12.86 -22.95
CA GLU A 33 -3.76 -13.58 -23.06
C GLU A 33 -3.42 -14.41 -21.80
N PHE A 34 -4.15 -14.23 -20.70
CA PHE A 34 -3.88 -14.94 -19.45
C PHE A 34 -4.16 -16.45 -19.57
N GLY A 35 -3.31 -17.24 -18.90
CA GLY A 35 -3.46 -18.68 -18.78
C GLY A 35 -2.71 -19.50 -19.83
N ILE A 36 -1.99 -18.84 -20.74
CA ILE A 36 -1.13 -19.50 -21.73
C ILE A 36 0.34 -19.22 -21.41
N PHE A 37 1.13 -20.27 -21.13
CA PHE A 37 2.57 -20.14 -20.90
C PHE A 37 3.31 -20.06 -22.25
N GLY A 38 3.24 -18.88 -22.87
CA GLY A 38 3.88 -18.59 -24.16
C GLY A 38 5.33 -18.11 -24.04
N PRO A 39 5.95 -17.73 -25.18
CA PRO A 39 7.32 -17.21 -25.22
C PRO A 39 7.55 -16.00 -24.31
N LEU A 40 6.59 -15.07 -24.24
CA LEU A 40 6.68 -13.88 -23.39
C LEU A 40 6.69 -14.24 -21.90
N THR A 41 5.86 -15.20 -21.48
CA THR A 41 5.86 -15.71 -20.10
C THR A 41 7.18 -16.39 -19.77
N LYS A 42 7.72 -17.22 -20.68
CA LYS A 42 9.02 -17.85 -20.47
C LYS A 42 10.14 -16.83 -20.31
N GLN A 43 10.20 -15.84 -21.19
CA GLN A 43 11.21 -14.78 -21.11
C GLN A 43 11.11 -13.99 -19.80
N ALA A 44 9.88 -13.68 -19.36
CA ALA A 44 9.64 -13.02 -18.08
C ALA A 44 10.13 -13.87 -16.89
N VAL A 45 9.88 -15.18 -16.91
CA VAL A 45 10.38 -16.12 -15.90
C VAL A 45 11.90 -16.14 -15.88
N GLU A 46 12.57 -16.26 -17.03
CA GLU A 46 14.03 -16.30 -17.12
C GLU A 46 14.66 -15.00 -16.59
N ASN A 47 14.08 -13.85 -16.93
CA ASN A 47 14.54 -12.56 -16.40
C ASN A 47 14.35 -12.47 -14.88
N TYR A 48 13.18 -12.91 -14.38
CA TYR A 48 12.91 -12.96 -12.94
C TYR A 48 13.88 -13.87 -12.20
N GLN A 49 14.12 -15.07 -12.72
CA GLN A 49 15.09 -16.01 -12.16
C GLN A 49 16.49 -15.42 -12.10
N ARG A 50 16.93 -14.77 -13.19
CA ARG A 50 18.26 -14.13 -13.28
C ARG A 50 18.44 -13.07 -12.20
N ASP A 51 17.48 -12.17 -12.08
CA ASP A 51 17.57 -11.03 -11.15
C ASP A 51 17.43 -11.46 -9.68
N ASN A 52 16.74 -12.58 -9.42
CA ASN A 52 16.57 -13.16 -8.09
C ASN A 52 17.57 -14.29 -7.77
N ARG A 53 18.62 -14.46 -8.57
CA ARG A 53 19.70 -15.47 -8.37
C ARG A 53 19.18 -16.90 -8.26
N LEU A 54 18.17 -17.24 -9.05
CA LEU A 54 17.65 -18.59 -9.21
C LEU A 54 18.31 -19.26 -10.43
N GLU A 55 18.10 -20.56 -10.58
CA GLU A 55 18.43 -21.27 -11.81
C GLU A 55 17.60 -20.68 -12.97
N VAL A 56 18.27 -20.30 -14.07
CA VAL A 56 17.65 -19.63 -15.22
C VAL A 56 17.31 -20.66 -16.29
N ASP A 57 16.28 -21.45 -16.02
CA ASP A 57 15.81 -22.54 -16.88
C ASP A 57 14.47 -22.22 -17.57
N GLY A 58 13.82 -21.12 -17.20
CA GLY A 58 12.48 -20.76 -17.68
C GLY A 58 11.37 -21.68 -17.16
N ILE A 59 11.65 -22.51 -16.17
CA ILE A 59 10.73 -23.46 -15.52
C ILE A 59 10.32 -22.91 -14.15
N VAL A 60 9.02 -22.91 -13.87
CA VAL A 60 8.50 -22.45 -12.59
C VAL A 60 8.25 -23.64 -11.67
N GLY A 61 9.29 -23.97 -10.91
CA GLY A 61 9.27 -24.94 -9.81
C GLY A 61 9.17 -24.28 -8.43
N LYS A 62 9.38 -25.07 -7.37
CA LYS A 62 9.30 -24.65 -5.96
C LYS A 62 10.03 -23.33 -5.69
N ASN A 63 11.31 -23.25 -6.05
CA ASN A 63 12.15 -22.10 -5.73
C ASN A 63 11.62 -20.82 -6.39
N THR A 64 11.18 -20.90 -7.64
CA THR A 64 10.58 -19.76 -8.35
C THR A 64 9.26 -19.33 -7.71
N TRP A 65 8.39 -20.27 -7.33
CA TRP A 65 7.13 -19.96 -6.62
C TRP A 65 7.36 -19.34 -5.24
N MET A 66 8.34 -19.84 -4.51
CA MET A 66 8.71 -19.29 -3.20
C MET A 66 9.28 -17.88 -3.32
N ALA A 67 10.12 -17.61 -4.32
CA ALA A 67 10.65 -16.28 -4.58
C ALA A 67 9.57 -15.28 -5.02
N LEU A 68 8.61 -15.73 -5.84
CA LEU A 68 7.48 -14.90 -6.29
C LEU A 68 6.53 -14.52 -5.16
N ASN A 69 6.55 -15.28 -4.05
CA ASN A 69 5.69 -15.04 -2.92
C ASN A 69 5.93 -13.65 -2.34
N ARG A 70 4.84 -12.89 -2.16
CA ARG A 70 4.88 -11.53 -1.63
C ARG A 70 4.54 -11.45 -0.16
N TRP A 71 4.07 -12.53 0.46
CA TRP A 71 3.66 -12.51 1.87
C TRP A 71 4.75 -13.03 2.80
N ASP A 72 4.90 -12.36 3.93
CA ASP A 72 5.77 -12.82 5.01
C ASP A 72 5.16 -14.09 5.65
N THR A 73 5.69 -15.21 5.19
CA THR A 73 5.89 -16.50 5.87
C THR A 73 4.73 -17.38 6.34
N SER A 74 3.44 -17.03 6.19
CA SER A 74 2.34 -17.99 6.45
C SER A 74 1.67 -18.59 5.20
N ASP A 75 1.69 -17.90 4.06
CA ASP A 75 1.04 -18.32 2.81
C ASP A 75 2.07 -18.83 1.79
N VAL A 76 2.54 -20.07 1.93
CA VAL A 76 3.51 -20.66 0.97
C VAL A 76 2.79 -21.07 -0.32
N LEU A 77 3.17 -20.47 -1.44
CA LEU A 77 2.58 -20.72 -2.76
C LEU A 77 2.88 -22.11 -3.36
N TRP A 78 3.60 -22.98 -2.65
CA TRP A 78 4.00 -24.31 -3.09
C TRP A 78 3.56 -25.39 -2.09
N ASP A 79 2.97 -26.48 -2.58
CA ASP A 79 2.63 -27.67 -1.80
C ASP A 79 3.71 -28.74 -2.02
N ASP A 80 4.58 -28.93 -1.04
CA ASP A 80 5.66 -29.92 -1.09
C ASP A 80 5.17 -31.36 -1.20
N LYS A 81 3.98 -31.67 -0.66
CA LYS A 81 3.45 -33.04 -0.71
C LYS A 81 2.96 -33.41 -2.10
N LYS A 82 2.47 -32.42 -2.85
CA LYS A 82 1.90 -32.62 -4.19
C LYS A 82 2.84 -32.22 -5.32
N GLY A 83 3.90 -31.46 -5.03
CA GLY A 83 4.82 -30.96 -6.05
C GLY A 83 4.17 -29.97 -7.03
N GLU A 84 3.19 -29.21 -6.53
CA GLU A 84 2.39 -28.27 -7.33
C GLU A 84 2.14 -26.96 -6.57
N PRO A 85 1.65 -25.90 -7.24
CA PRO A 85 1.24 -24.68 -6.57
C PRO A 85 0.15 -24.92 -5.51
N ASN A 86 0.28 -24.27 -4.36
CA ASN A 86 -0.69 -24.41 -3.27
C ASN A 86 -1.94 -23.56 -3.51
N ARG A 87 -2.94 -24.19 -4.14
CA ARG A 87 -4.20 -23.55 -4.57
C ARG A 87 -5.15 -23.19 -3.42
N THR A 88 -4.89 -23.64 -2.18
CA THR A 88 -5.76 -23.35 -1.03
C THR A 88 -5.36 -22.07 -0.29
N THR A 89 -4.16 -21.56 -0.54
CA THR A 89 -3.69 -20.31 0.09
C THR A 89 -4.59 -19.14 -0.29
N TRP A 90 -4.72 -18.21 0.65
CA TRP A 90 -5.45 -16.98 0.39
C TRP A 90 -4.77 -16.21 -0.75
N THR A 91 -3.44 -16.13 -0.75
CA THR A 91 -2.66 -15.44 -1.79
C THR A 91 -2.91 -15.98 -3.20
N TYR A 92 -2.95 -17.31 -3.38
CA TYR A 92 -3.27 -17.91 -4.68
C TYR A 92 -4.69 -17.55 -5.13
N ARG A 93 -5.68 -17.77 -4.25
CA ARG A 93 -7.10 -17.52 -4.56
C ARG A 93 -7.37 -16.05 -4.87
N TYR A 94 -6.80 -15.16 -4.05
CA TYR A 94 -6.89 -13.72 -4.25
C TYR A 94 -6.26 -13.31 -5.58
N THR A 95 -5.03 -13.75 -5.88
CA THR A 95 -4.36 -13.43 -7.14
C THR A 95 -5.17 -13.92 -8.34
N LEU A 96 -5.73 -15.13 -8.28
CA LEU A 96 -6.54 -15.68 -9.36
C LEU A 96 -7.83 -14.88 -9.58
N GLN A 97 -8.61 -14.63 -8.51
CA GLN A 97 -9.98 -14.11 -8.59
C GLN A 97 -10.06 -12.60 -8.78
N ASN A 98 -9.07 -11.83 -8.33
CA ASN A 98 -9.14 -10.37 -8.44
C ASN A 98 -8.85 -9.93 -9.87
N LYS A 99 -9.86 -9.35 -10.53
CA LYS A 99 -9.75 -8.74 -11.86
C LYS A 99 -8.92 -7.46 -11.83
N TYR A 100 -9.03 -6.72 -10.74
CA TYR A 100 -8.34 -5.44 -10.51
C TYR A 100 -6.94 -5.63 -9.96
N TYR A 101 -6.20 -6.52 -10.62
CA TYR A 101 -4.86 -6.91 -10.21
C TYR A 101 -3.82 -5.97 -10.83
N PHE A 102 -2.92 -5.47 -10.01
CA PHE A 102 -1.98 -4.38 -10.33
C PHE A 102 -1.20 -4.66 -11.62
N ASN A 103 -1.32 -3.76 -12.59
CA ASN A 103 -0.73 -3.92 -13.92
C ASN A 103 0.71 -3.39 -14.02
N GLY A 104 1.36 -3.16 -12.88
CA GLY A 104 2.74 -2.70 -12.82
C GLY A 104 3.28 -2.54 -11.41
N LYS A 105 4.53 -2.07 -11.34
CA LYS A 105 5.22 -1.80 -10.08
C LYS A 105 4.51 -0.68 -9.31
N SER A 106 4.26 -0.91 -8.03
CA SER A 106 3.67 0.10 -7.14
C SER A 106 4.57 1.33 -7.01
N SER A 107 3.94 2.48 -6.88
CA SER A 107 4.64 3.73 -6.58
C SER A 107 3.75 4.63 -5.74
N VAL A 108 4.38 5.48 -4.94
CA VAL A 108 3.74 6.58 -4.25
C VAL A 108 4.50 7.86 -4.53
N LYS A 109 3.77 8.94 -4.74
CA LYS A 109 4.33 10.26 -4.94
C LYS A 109 3.54 11.26 -4.10
N LEU A 110 4.26 11.95 -3.23
CA LEU A 110 3.77 13.13 -2.55
C LEU A 110 3.85 14.31 -3.53
N ILE A 111 2.72 14.96 -3.79
CA ILE A 111 2.57 16.10 -4.70
C ILE A 111 2.73 17.41 -3.92
N SER A 112 2.16 17.48 -2.72
CA SER A 112 2.28 18.57 -1.75
C SER A 112 2.34 18.00 -0.33
N PRO A 113 3.16 18.54 0.60
CA PRO A 113 4.14 19.62 0.44
C PRO A 113 5.36 19.29 -0.45
N VAL A 114 6.04 20.32 -0.94
CA VAL A 114 7.43 20.19 -1.44
C VAL A 114 8.43 20.46 -0.32
N THR A 115 9.72 20.16 -0.53
CA THR A 115 10.75 20.37 0.48
C THR A 115 10.84 21.85 0.87
N ASP A 116 11.00 22.12 2.17
CA ASP A 116 11.12 23.47 2.76
C ASP A 116 9.85 24.33 2.62
N THR A 117 8.68 23.70 2.52
CA THR A 117 7.40 24.43 2.60
C THR A 117 7.21 25.00 4.01
N GLU A 118 7.14 26.33 4.12
CA GLU A 118 6.71 27.02 5.34
C GLU A 118 5.19 26.98 5.45
N ILE A 119 4.66 26.59 6.61
CA ILE A 119 3.22 26.48 6.85
C ILE A 119 2.72 27.71 7.60
N ASN A 120 1.62 28.28 7.12
CA ASN A 120 0.87 29.21 7.94
C ASN A 120 0.01 28.44 8.95
N VAL A 121 0.25 28.56 10.27
CA VAL A 121 -0.54 27.90 11.33
C VAL A 121 -2.06 28.12 11.16
N ILE A 122 -2.46 29.32 10.71
CA ILE A 122 -3.87 29.67 10.52
C ILE A 122 -4.47 28.94 9.32
N ASP A 123 -3.73 28.87 8.22
CA ASP A 123 -4.23 28.35 6.95
C ASP A 123 -3.99 26.83 6.80
N GLY A 124 -3.09 26.26 7.58
CA GLY A 124 -2.67 24.87 7.44
C GLY A 124 -1.98 24.60 6.11
N ILE A 125 -1.99 23.33 5.69
CA ILE A 125 -1.48 22.91 4.39
C ILE A 125 -2.26 21.72 3.85
N ASP A 126 -2.51 21.72 2.54
CA ASP A 126 -3.01 20.55 1.83
C ASP A 126 -1.87 19.57 1.53
N ILE A 127 -2.00 18.38 2.10
CA ILE A 127 -1.18 17.23 1.77
C ILE A 127 -1.90 16.47 0.66
N VAL A 128 -1.26 16.39 -0.49
CA VAL A 128 -1.79 15.73 -1.68
C VAL A 128 -0.80 14.69 -2.15
N ALA A 129 -1.26 13.47 -2.37
CA ALA A 129 -0.44 12.38 -2.85
C ALA A 129 -1.20 11.49 -3.84
N VAL A 130 -0.45 10.83 -4.70
CA VAL A 130 -0.95 9.82 -5.62
C VAL A 130 -0.19 8.52 -5.40
N ALA A 131 -0.92 7.42 -5.31
CA ALA A 131 -0.39 6.07 -5.25
C ALA A 131 -0.83 5.30 -6.49
N ASN A 132 0.10 4.76 -7.25
CA ASN A 132 -0.24 3.94 -8.42
C ASN A 132 0.03 2.48 -8.13
N ASN A 133 -0.80 1.59 -8.69
CA ASN A 133 -0.68 0.16 -8.49
C ASN A 133 -0.65 -0.24 -7.00
N CYS A 134 -1.45 0.44 -6.18
CA CYS A 134 -1.57 0.19 -4.74
C CYS A 134 -3.01 -0.21 -4.42
N HIS A 135 -3.18 -1.15 -3.49
CA HIS A 135 -4.46 -1.50 -2.89
C HIS A 135 -4.93 -0.42 -1.90
N HIS A 136 -3.98 0.17 -1.18
CA HIS A 136 -4.22 1.24 -0.23
C HIS A 136 -2.99 2.14 -0.10
N VAL A 137 -3.24 3.38 0.31
CA VAL A 137 -2.22 4.39 0.58
C VAL A 137 -2.51 5.03 1.93
N ALA A 138 -1.48 5.19 2.75
CA ALA A 138 -1.57 5.75 4.09
C ALA A 138 -0.64 6.96 4.25
N LEU A 139 -1.15 7.99 4.92
CA LEU A 139 -0.43 9.19 5.33
C LEU A 139 0.11 9.01 6.74
N PHE A 140 1.37 9.41 6.93
CA PHE A 140 2.06 9.50 8.20
C PHE A 140 2.57 10.93 8.42
N ILE A 141 2.32 11.47 9.62
CA ILE A 141 2.89 12.74 10.09
C ILE A 141 3.66 12.44 11.38
N ASP A 142 4.94 12.83 11.43
CA ASP A 142 5.82 12.58 12.58
C ASP A 142 5.95 11.10 12.96
N GLY A 143 5.84 10.23 11.94
CA GLY A 143 5.88 8.78 12.10
C GLY A 143 4.57 8.17 12.57
N GLU A 144 3.58 8.98 12.94
CA GLU A 144 2.26 8.54 13.37
C GLU A 144 1.31 8.38 12.19
N TRP A 145 0.48 7.35 12.22
CA TRP A 145 -0.53 7.09 11.20
C TRP A 145 -1.68 8.10 11.31
N VAL A 146 -2.06 8.73 10.20
CA VAL A 146 -3.08 9.79 10.18
C VAL A 146 -4.32 9.37 9.40
N LYS A 147 -4.14 8.80 8.21
CA LYS A 147 -5.24 8.48 7.29
C LYS A 147 -4.85 7.38 6.34
N THR A 148 -5.83 6.57 5.93
CA THR A 148 -5.70 5.61 4.82
C THR A 148 -6.79 5.86 3.78
N GLU A 149 -6.42 5.83 2.51
CA GLU A 149 -7.34 5.81 1.38
C GLU A 149 -7.26 4.47 0.65
N TYR A 150 -8.40 4.02 0.14
CA TYR A 150 -8.56 2.76 -0.57
C TYR A 150 -9.20 3.02 -1.92
N ASN A 151 -8.85 2.23 -2.92
CA ASN A 151 -9.60 2.21 -4.17
C ASN A 151 -10.32 0.88 -4.32
N ASN A 152 -11.58 0.87 -3.86
CA ASN A 152 -12.49 -0.28 -4.00
C ASN A 152 -13.28 -0.26 -5.31
N THR A 153 -13.02 0.73 -6.20
CA THR A 153 -13.70 0.82 -7.51
C THR A 153 -13.11 -0.15 -8.53
N GLY A 154 -11.96 -0.74 -8.21
CA GLY A 154 -11.23 -1.65 -9.06
C GLY A 154 -10.26 -0.99 -10.03
N ASN A 155 -10.31 0.33 -10.20
CA ASN A 155 -9.30 1.03 -10.98
C ASN A 155 -8.04 1.25 -10.15
N VAL A 156 -7.32 0.16 -9.84
CA VAL A 156 -6.07 0.16 -9.04
C VAL A 156 -4.91 0.93 -9.68
N GLU A 157 -5.13 1.53 -10.85
CA GLU A 157 -4.13 2.35 -11.55
C GLU A 157 -3.70 3.54 -10.70
N SER A 158 -4.61 4.20 -9.97
CA SER A 158 -4.28 5.31 -9.07
C SER A 158 -5.24 5.47 -7.88
N ILE A 159 -4.70 5.80 -6.71
CA ILE A 159 -5.41 6.29 -5.52
C ILE A 159 -4.92 7.71 -5.23
N ASN A 160 -5.83 8.67 -5.17
CA ASN A 160 -5.53 10.01 -4.70
C ASN A 160 -5.78 10.09 -3.20
N LEU A 161 -4.82 10.64 -2.46
CA LEU A 161 -4.95 10.95 -1.05
C LEU A 161 -4.87 12.46 -0.88
N GLU A 162 -5.88 13.03 -0.26
CA GLU A 162 -5.94 14.43 0.12
C GLU A 162 -6.21 14.53 1.62
N TYR A 163 -5.44 15.37 2.31
CA TYR A 163 -5.58 15.62 3.72
C TYR A 163 -5.15 17.05 4.05
N HIS A 164 -6.04 17.80 4.70
CA HIS A 164 -5.73 19.14 5.13
C HIS A 164 -5.16 19.12 6.55
N PHE A 165 -3.86 19.42 6.67
CA PHE A 165 -3.11 19.39 7.92
C PHE A 165 -3.07 20.76 8.59
N HIS A 166 -3.55 20.83 9.83
CA HIS A 166 -3.38 21.98 10.71
C HIS A 166 -2.43 21.62 11.86
N PRO A 167 -1.19 22.14 11.88
CA PRO A 167 -0.26 21.90 12.98
C PRO A 167 -0.76 22.58 14.25
N LEU A 168 -0.59 21.91 15.40
CA LEU A 168 -0.99 22.43 16.71
C LEU A 168 0.18 23.09 17.47
N ASP A 169 1.39 22.89 17.00
CA ASP A 169 2.64 23.34 17.59
C ASP A 169 3.59 23.92 16.55
N ILE A 170 4.55 24.70 17.05
CA ILE A 170 5.63 25.31 16.26
C ILE A 170 6.75 24.28 16.11
N GLY A 171 7.36 24.22 14.92
CA GLY A 171 8.51 23.37 14.69
C GLY A 171 8.47 22.66 13.36
N LYS A 172 9.27 21.60 13.26
CA LYS A 172 9.41 20.79 12.04
C LYS A 172 8.55 19.56 12.15
N HIS A 173 7.68 19.36 11.17
CA HIS A 173 6.92 18.13 11.00
C HIS A 173 7.44 17.35 9.81
N SER A 174 7.45 16.03 9.93
CA SER A 174 7.77 15.12 8.86
C SER A 174 6.49 14.57 8.26
N VAL A 175 6.41 14.56 6.93
CA VAL A 175 5.29 14.04 6.15
C VAL A 175 5.79 12.92 5.27
N GLN A 176 5.14 11.76 5.34
CA GLN A 176 5.44 10.61 4.52
C GLN A 176 4.16 9.92 4.08
N VAL A 177 4.14 9.43 2.84
CA VAL A 177 3.06 8.59 2.34
C VAL A 177 3.60 7.22 1.99
N LYS A 178 2.86 6.19 2.37
CA LYS A 178 3.21 4.79 2.13
C LYS A 178 2.09 4.08 1.41
N GLY A 179 2.42 3.35 0.36
CA GLY A 179 1.48 2.56 -0.43
C GLY A 179 1.80 1.08 -0.32
N ARG A 180 0.78 0.24 -0.47
CA ARG A 180 0.94 -1.21 -0.52
C ARG A 180 0.17 -1.79 -1.68
N SER A 181 0.79 -2.70 -2.42
CA SER A 181 0.15 -3.46 -3.51
C SER A 181 -0.69 -4.63 -3.02
N VAL A 182 -0.58 -5.06 -1.76
CA VAL A 182 -1.40 -6.18 -1.27
C VAL A 182 -2.17 -5.78 -0.02
N PRO A 183 -3.39 -6.30 0.20
CA PRO A 183 -4.06 -6.24 1.50
C PRO A 183 -3.14 -6.81 2.58
N ASN A 184 -3.28 -6.47 3.86
CA ASN A 184 -2.79 -7.22 5.05
C ASN A 184 -1.31 -7.73 5.13
N GLY A 185 -0.38 -7.34 4.26
CA GLY A 185 1.03 -7.77 4.32
C GLY A 185 1.92 -6.80 5.08
N ASP A 186 2.59 -7.23 6.16
CA ASP A 186 3.18 -6.32 7.15
C ASP A 186 4.53 -5.65 6.78
N SER A 187 5.25 -6.08 5.73
CA SER A 187 6.62 -5.54 5.49
C SER A 187 7.16 -5.57 4.06
N SER A 188 6.73 -6.47 3.19
CA SER A 188 7.48 -6.85 1.96
C SER A 188 7.07 -6.14 0.66
N THR A 189 5.98 -5.39 0.63
CA THR A 189 5.49 -4.68 -0.58
C THR A 189 5.21 -3.19 -0.33
N LEU A 190 5.88 -2.62 0.66
CA LEU A 190 5.71 -1.23 1.04
C LEU A 190 6.49 -0.36 0.06
N VAL A 191 5.78 0.53 -0.63
CA VAL A 191 6.41 1.63 -1.38
C VAL A 191 6.27 2.91 -0.56
N GLU A 192 7.36 3.63 -0.37
CA GLU A 192 7.37 4.82 0.47
C GLU A 192 7.75 6.04 -0.36
N SER A 193 7.11 7.17 -0.06
CA SER A 193 7.58 8.46 -0.54
C SER A 193 8.87 8.84 0.19
N LYS A 194 9.59 9.82 -0.36
CA LYS A 194 10.55 10.58 0.45
C LYS A 194 9.82 11.18 1.65
N ILE A 195 10.55 11.37 2.73
CA ILE A 195 10.08 12.15 3.88
C ILE A 195 10.26 13.62 3.54
N PHE A 196 9.16 14.36 3.58
CA PHE A 196 9.16 15.81 3.41
C PHE A 196 9.14 16.46 4.78
N LYS A 197 9.92 17.53 4.94
CA LYS A 197 9.91 18.35 6.15
C LYS A 197 9.16 19.63 5.84
N VAL A 198 8.19 19.94 6.69
CA VAL A 198 7.49 21.21 6.70
C VAL A 198 7.81 21.92 8.00
N GLU A 199 7.93 23.24 7.93
CA GLU A 199 8.29 24.06 9.09
C GLU A 199 7.17 25.05 9.41
N VAL A 200 6.75 25.04 10.66
CA VAL A 200 5.87 26.02 11.25
C VAL A 200 6.78 27.03 11.98
N PRO A 201 7.00 28.23 11.43
CA PRO A 201 7.95 29.16 12.01
C PRO A 201 7.42 29.73 13.34
N ALA A 202 8.34 29.97 14.28
CA ALA A 202 8.01 30.61 15.56
C ALA A 202 7.49 32.05 15.39
N HIS A 203 7.82 32.70 14.27
CA HIS A 203 7.46 34.08 13.96
C HIS A 203 7.12 34.21 12.47
N PHE A 204 5.93 34.71 12.14
CA PHE A 204 5.64 35.13 10.77
C PHE A 204 6.31 36.45 10.47
N ARG A 205 7.08 36.52 9.38
CA ARG A 205 7.57 37.80 8.86
C ARG A 205 6.37 38.63 8.37
N GLY A 206 5.99 39.65 9.13
CA GLY A 206 5.03 40.68 8.71
C GLY A 206 3.84 40.95 9.63
N SER A 207 3.69 40.24 10.76
CA SER A 207 2.65 40.56 11.75
C SER A 207 3.23 41.44 12.87
N PRO A 208 2.68 42.65 13.10
CA PRO A 208 2.93 43.38 14.34
C PRO A 208 2.07 42.76 15.45
N ASN A 209 2.76 42.32 16.51
CA ASN A 209 2.27 41.94 17.83
C ASN A 209 1.46 40.63 17.96
N GLU A 210 1.97 39.78 18.87
CA GLU A 210 1.25 38.79 19.69
C GLU A 210 -0.01 38.16 19.08
N PHE A 211 0.17 37.16 18.22
CA PHE A 211 -0.85 36.12 18.12
C PHE A 211 -0.58 35.08 19.20
N ALA A 212 -1.22 35.33 20.34
CA ALA A 212 -1.47 34.34 21.34
C ALA A 212 -1.93 33.04 20.65
N LEU A 213 -1.36 31.92 21.08
CA LEU A 213 -2.05 30.64 21.09
C LEU A 213 -3.35 30.85 21.87
N GLU A 214 -4.38 31.43 21.24
CA GLU A 214 -5.74 31.32 21.74
C GLU A 214 -6.06 29.83 21.66
N LYS A 215 -5.89 29.16 22.80
CA LYS A 215 -6.41 27.84 23.08
C LYS A 215 -7.79 27.75 22.43
N ARG A 216 -7.90 27.03 21.30
CA ARG A 216 -9.20 26.64 20.76
C ARG A 216 -9.89 25.83 21.85
N VAL A 217 -10.80 26.48 22.56
CA VAL A 217 -11.73 25.82 23.45
C VAL A 217 -12.61 24.96 22.55
N VAL A 218 -12.37 23.65 22.54
CA VAL A 218 -13.26 22.69 21.91
C VAL A 218 -14.53 22.66 22.77
N TYR A 219 -15.64 23.11 22.20
CA TYR A 219 -16.95 22.95 22.81
C TYR A 219 -17.45 21.56 22.49
N ASP A 220 -17.76 20.76 23.53
CA ASP A 220 -18.61 19.58 23.37
C ASP A 220 -20.05 20.03 23.06
N VAL A 221 -20.73 19.30 22.16
CA VAL A 221 -22.05 19.57 21.60
C VAL A 221 -23.18 19.45 22.66
N SER A 222 -22.86 19.37 23.94
CA SER A 222 -23.81 19.20 25.04
C SER A 222 -23.79 20.30 26.11
N GLY A 223 -22.92 21.31 25.98
CA GLY A 223 -23.02 22.56 26.74
C GLY A 223 -22.93 22.46 28.28
N LYS A 224 -22.47 21.34 28.88
CA LYS A 224 -22.31 21.26 30.35
C LYS A 224 -21.05 20.48 30.78
N ASN A 225 -20.15 21.26 31.37
CA ASN A 225 -19.02 20.93 32.27
C ASN A 225 -17.62 20.73 31.68
N LYS A 226 -16.72 21.61 32.15
CA LYS A 226 -15.27 21.70 31.94
C LYS A 226 -14.52 20.49 32.52
N LYS A 227 -13.61 19.90 31.73
CA LYS A 227 -12.32 19.39 32.22
C LYS A 227 -11.22 19.81 31.25
N ILE A 228 -10.21 20.49 31.79
CA ILE A 228 -8.93 20.72 31.11
C ILE A 228 -8.24 19.37 31.11
N ALA A 229 -8.13 18.72 29.95
CA ALA A 229 -7.33 17.51 29.81
C ALA A 229 -5.90 17.91 29.47
N ASP A 230 -5.01 17.66 30.41
CA ASP A 230 -3.55 17.69 30.26
C ASP A 230 -3.13 16.73 29.14
N ALA A 231 -2.06 17.06 28.42
CA ALA A 231 -1.56 16.36 27.24
C ALA A 231 -0.95 14.96 27.52
N SER A 232 -1.35 14.28 28.58
CA SER A 232 -0.74 13.02 29.04
C SER A 232 -1.69 11.80 29.03
N SER A 233 -2.87 11.86 28.44
CA SER A 233 -3.81 10.72 28.49
C SER A 233 -4.59 10.46 27.19
N ILE A 234 -3.91 10.08 26.12
CA ILE A 234 -4.50 9.20 25.09
C ILE A 234 -3.45 8.13 24.73
N LYS A 235 -3.24 7.21 25.67
CA LYS A 235 -2.73 5.87 25.36
C LYS A 235 -3.94 4.93 25.35
N GLN A 236 -4.45 4.59 24.18
CA GLN A 236 -5.28 3.40 24.03
C GLN A 236 -5.10 2.76 22.66
N ASN A 237 -4.13 1.84 22.65
CA ASN A 237 -3.98 0.61 21.87
C ASN A 237 -4.74 0.41 20.54
N CYS A 238 -3.90 0.04 19.57
CA CYS A 238 -4.13 -0.84 18.42
C CYS A 238 -5.02 -2.07 18.72
N TYR A 239 -5.55 -2.67 17.65
CA TYR A 239 -6.30 -3.95 17.55
C TYR A 239 -7.83 -3.91 17.75
N THR A 240 -8.63 -3.23 16.90
CA THR A 240 -10.03 -3.69 16.67
C THR A 240 -10.79 -3.17 15.43
N TYR A 241 -10.16 -2.85 14.29
CA TYR A 241 -10.93 -2.45 13.10
C TYR A 241 -10.60 -3.18 11.79
N ALA A 242 -9.90 -4.32 11.86
CA ALA A 242 -9.68 -5.21 10.71
C ALA A 242 -10.62 -6.44 10.65
N LEU A 243 -11.47 -6.66 11.68
CA LEU A 243 -12.43 -7.77 11.72
C LEU A 243 -13.89 -7.36 11.48
N GLY A 244 -14.18 -6.06 11.39
CA GLY A 244 -15.57 -5.54 11.37
C GLY A 244 -16.21 -5.29 10.01
N LEU A 245 -15.47 -5.43 8.90
CA LEU A 245 -16.01 -5.19 7.53
C LEU A 245 -16.19 -6.46 6.69
N TYR A 246 -15.94 -7.64 7.27
CA TYR A 246 -16.23 -8.93 6.64
C TYR A 246 -17.09 -9.80 7.57
N THR A 247 -18.27 -9.30 7.96
CA THR A 247 -19.40 -10.20 8.19
C THR A 247 -19.87 -10.68 6.82
N PHE A 248 -19.50 -11.91 6.47
CA PHE A 248 -20.13 -12.67 5.40
C PHE A 248 -21.65 -12.68 5.67
N HIS A 249 -22.42 -12.06 4.77
CA HIS A 249 -23.80 -12.49 4.60
C HIS A 249 -23.75 -13.77 3.77
N ASP A 250 -23.76 -14.89 4.47
CA ASP A 250 -24.30 -16.13 3.94
C ASP A 250 -25.75 -15.86 3.55
N GLY A 251 -26.00 -15.82 2.24
CA GLY A 251 -27.32 -15.80 1.65
C GLY A 251 -27.47 -17.06 0.79
N THR A 252 -28.24 -17.99 1.34
CA THR A 252 -28.77 -19.25 0.79
C THR A 252 -29.05 -19.28 -0.70
#